data_AF-A0A6N2LID0-F1
#
_entry.id   AF-A0A6N2LID0-F1
#
_cell.length_a   1.000
_cell.length_b   1.000
_cell.length_c   1.000
_cell.angle_alpha   90.00
_cell.angle_beta   90.00
_cell.angle_gamma   90.00
#
_symmetry.space_group_name_H-M   'P 1'
#
loop_
_entity.id
_entity.type
_entity.pdbx_description
1 polymer ?
#
loop_
_entity_poly.entity_id
_entity_poly.type
_entity_poly.pdbx_seq_one_letter_code
_entity_poly.pdbx_strand_id
1 'polypeptide(L)'
;MVVFSKGYASYTWCLNELVEILTCKKRKTAQIFLPIFYDIDPSDVRKQTGNFAEAFDKHEERFKEKVKEYRKAPKEAGNISGWNPNDMENKHEAKFIQEIIKNVLSRY
;
A
#
# COMPACT_ATOMS: atom_id res chain seq x y z
N MET A 1 7.97 -2.31 -4.41
CA MET A 1 7.77 -1.95 -2.99
C MET A 1 6.77 -0.80 -2.96
N VAL A 2 5.83 -0.80 -2.03
CA VAL A 2 4.84 0.28 -1.88
C VAL A 2 4.78 0.68 -0.41
N VAL A 3 4.82 1.99 -0.13
CA VAL A 3 4.67 2.54 1.22
C VAL A 3 3.28 3.17 1.33
N PHE A 4 2.38 2.51 2.05
CA PHE A 4 1.09 3.06 2.43
C PHE A 4 1.26 4.00 3.62
N SER A 5 0.67 5.17 3.51
CA SER A 5 0.59 6.18 4.57
C SER A 5 -0.80 6.80 4.58
N LYS A 6 -1.10 7.61 5.60
CA LYS A 6 -2.40 8.31 5.74
C LYS A 6 -2.80 9.09 4.48
N GLY A 7 -1.85 9.69 3.75
CA GLY A 7 -2.11 10.48 2.55
C GLY A 7 -2.10 9.70 1.23
N TYR A 8 -1.79 8.40 1.24
CA TYR A 8 -1.54 7.63 0.01
C TYR A 8 -2.74 7.66 -0.96
N ALA A 9 -3.94 7.41 -0.44
CA ALA A 9 -5.15 7.36 -1.24
C ALA A 9 -5.63 8.74 -1.73
N SER A 10 -5.11 9.84 -1.17
CA SER A 10 -5.53 11.19 -1.56
C SER A 10 -5.07 11.57 -2.97
N TYR A 11 -4.02 10.92 -3.49
CA TYR A 11 -3.46 11.20 -4.80
C TYR A 11 -3.82 10.09 -5.79
N THR A 12 -4.55 10.44 -6.84
CA THR A 12 -4.91 9.50 -7.92
C THR A 12 -3.68 8.90 -8.59
N TRP A 13 -2.56 9.63 -8.62
CA TRP A 13 -1.27 9.11 -9.09
C TRP A 13 -0.85 7.85 -8.33
N CYS A 14 -0.86 7.89 -7.00
CA CYS A 14 -0.52 6.74 -6.16
C CYS A 14 -1.48 5.56 -6.40
N LEU A 15 -2.77 5.83 -6.59
CA LEU A 15 -3.76 4.79 -6.89
C LEU A 15 -3.54 4.14 -8.27
N ASN A 16 -3.22 4.95 -9.29
CA ASN A 16 -2.86 4.44 -10.62
C ASN A 16 -1.59 3.57 -10.56
N GLU A 17 -0.56 4.06 -9.86
CA GLU A 17 0.69 3.33 -9.69
C GLU A 17 0.45 1.97 -9.02
N LEU A 18 -0.39 1.92 -7.98
CA LEU A 18 -0.73 0.67 -7.31
C LEU A 18 -1.44 -0.32 -8.23
N VAL A 19 -2.37 0.15 -9.07
CA VAL A 19 -3.07 -0.68 -10.07
C VAL A 19 -2.07 -1.28 -11.06
N GLU A 20 -1.13 -0.48 -11.56
CA GLU A 20 -0.11 -0.93 -12.51
C GLU A 20 0.87 -1.93 -11.88
N ILE A 21 1.30 -1.70 -10.64
CA ILE A 21 2.19 -2.62 -9.92
C ILE A 21 1.51 -3.98 -9.73
N LEU A 22 0.24 -4.01 -9.29
CA LEU A 22 -0.49 -5.26 -9.11
C LEU A 22 -0.80 -5.96 -10.44
N THR A 23 -1.03 -5.20 -11.51
CA THR A 23 -1.18 -5.74 -12.86
C THR A 23 0.12 -6.39 -13.36
N CYS A 24 1.25 -5.73 -13.16
CA CYS A 24 2.57 -6.29 -13.45
C CYS A 24 2.83 -7.57 -12.67
N LYS A 25 2.52 -7.57 -11.37
CA LYS A 25 2.66 -8.75 -10.49
C LYS A 25 1.87 -9.95 -11.01
N LYS A 26 0.63 -9.73 -11.47
CA LYS A 26 -0.21 -10.81 -12.04
C LYS A 26 0.35 -11.36 -13.35
N ARG A 27 0.98 -10.53 -14.17
CA ARG A 27 1.62 -10.95 -15.44
C ARG A 27 2.95 -11.67 -15.23
N LYS A 28 3.69 -11.33 -14.17
CA LYS A 28 5.02 -11.88 -13.86
C LYS A 28 4.96 -12.63 -12.53
N THR A 29 4.73 -13.94 -12.59
CA THR A 29 4.50 -14.81 -11.41
C THR A 29 5.61 -14.76 -10.36
N ALA A 30 6.83 -14.39 -10.75
CA ALA A 30 7.99 -14.25 -9.85
C ALA A 30 8.16 -12.85 -9.22
N GLN A 31 7.32 -11.87 -9.56
CA GLN A 31 7.48 -10.51 -9.03
C GLN A 31 7.01 -10.41 -7.58
N ILE A 32 7.93 -10.06 -6.68
CA ILE A 32 7.66 -9.88 -5.26
C ILE A 32 7.02 -8.50 -5.03
N PHE A 33 5.88 -8.47 -4.34
CA PHE A 33 5.25 -7.25 -3.87
C PHE A 33 5.46 -7.11 -2.37
N LEU A 34 6.08 -6.01 -1.96
CA LEU A 34 6.40 -5.70 -0.56
C LEU A 34 5.63 -4.45 -0.14
N PRO A 35 4.49 -4.60 0.55
CA PRO A 35 3.78 -3.48 1.15
C PRO A 35 4.40 -3.10 2.49
N ILE A 36 4.52 -1.81 2.72
CA ILE A 36 4.95 -1.19 3.98
C ILE A 36 3.79 -0.32 4.46
N PHE A 37 3.36 -0.47 5.71
CA PHE A 37 2.27 0.26 6.33
C PHE A 37 2.85 1.27 7.33
N TYR A 38 3.13 2.49 6.85
CA TYR A 38 3.77 3.54 7.65
C TYR A 38 2.71 4.39 8.35
N ASP A 39 2.69 4.32 9.69
CA ASP A 39 1.75 5.05 10.55
C ASP A 39 0.28 4.89 10.11
N ILE A 40 -0.09 3.68 9.69
CA ILE A 40 -1.43 3.31 9.27
C ILE A 40 -1.71 1.85 9.60
N ASP A 41 -2.96 1.53 9.96
CA ASP A 41 -3.38 0.15 10.14
C ASP A 41 -3.55 -0.53 8.76
N PRO A 42 -2.95 -1.72 8.52
CA PRO A 42 -3.16 -2.46 7.27
C PRO A 42 -4.63 -2.69 6.93
N SER A 43 -5.49 -2.77 7.94
CA SER A 43 -6.94 -2.90 7.78
C SER A 43 -7.59 -1.65 7.19
N ASP A 44 -7.05 -0.45 7.41
CA ASP A 44 -7.54 0.78 6.75
C ASP A 44 -7.31 0.74 5.25
N VAL A 45 -6.17 0.20 4.81
CA VAL A 45 -5.88 -0.03 3.39
C VAL A 45 -6.83 -1.11 2.82
N ARG A 46 -6.91 -2.26 3.51
CA ARG A 46 -7.67 -3.43 3.06
C ARG A 46 -9.18 -3.20 3.02
N LYS A 47 -9.72 -2.54 4.03
CA LYS A 47 -11.17 -2.28 4.20
C LYS A 47 -11.59 -0.91 3.66
N GLN A 48 -10.62 -0.09 3.23
CA GLN A 48 -10.83 1.31 2.83
C GLN A 48 -11.53 2.11 3.94
N THR A 49 -11.02 2.02 5.18
CA THR A 49 -11.48 2.78 6.35
C THR A 49 -10.52 3.92 6.70
N GLY A 50 -10.87 4.76 7.68
CA GLY A 50 -10.04 5.90 8.09
C GLY A 50 -9.74 6.84 6.91
N ASN A 51 -8.45 7.19 6.74
CA ASN A 51 -8.04 8.12 5.68
C ASN A 51 -8.31 7.60 4.26
N PHE A 52 -8.38 6.28 4.05
CA PHE A 52 -8.75 5.72 2.75
C PHE A 52 -10.22 5.97 2.43
N ALA A 53 -11.12 5.89 3.42
CA ALA A 53 -12.53 6.20 3.23
C ALA A 53 -12.70 7.67 2.79
N GLU A 54 -12.13 8.60 3.56
CA GLU A 54 -12.20 10.04 3.28
C GLU A 54 -11.64 10.40 1.90
N ALA A 55 -10.55 9.74 1.48
CA ALA A 55 -9.97 9.95 0.16
C ALA A 55 -10.88 9.45 -0.95
N PHE A 56 -11.49 8.27 -0.79
CA PHE A 56 -12.40 7.73 -1.79
C PHE A 56 -13.68 8.54 -1.92
N ASP A 57 -14.25 9.06 -0.83
CA ASP A 57 -15.43 9.93 -0.88
C ASP A 57 -15.15 11.17 -1.75
N LYS A 58 -13.96 11.79 -1.60
CA LYS A 58 -13.53 12.92 -2.44
C LYS A 58 -13.31 12.52 -3.91
N HIS A 59 -12.77 11.34 -4.16
CA HIS A 59 -12.58 10.87 -5.53
C HIS A 59 -13.89 10.50 -6.22
N GLU A 60 -14.91 10.07 -5.49
CA GLU A 60 -16.23 9.76 -6.05
C GLU A 60 -16.94 11.00 -6.61
N GLU A 61 -16.63 12.19 -6.13
CA GLU A 61 -17.15 13.43 -6.71
C GLU A 61 -16.57 13.71 -8.11
N ARG A 62 -15.29 13.37 -8.32
CA ARG A 62 -14.51 13.77 -9.51
C ARG A 62 -14.22 12.65 -10.51
N PHE A 63 -14.22 11.40 -10.06
CA PHE A 63 -13.70 10.24 -10.81
C PHE A 63 -14.59 9.00 -10.65
N LYS A 64 -15.92 9.18 -10.63
CA LYS A 64 -16.93 8.12 -10.39
C LYS A 64 -16.62 6.77 -11.04
N GLU A 65 -16.19 6.76 -12.31
CA GLU A 65 -15.93 5.52 -13.04
C GLU A 65 -14.63 4.83 -12.59
N LYS A 66 -13.57 5.59 -12.32
CA LYS A 66 -12.26 5.06 -11.91
C LYS A 66 -12.24 4.59 -10.47
N VAL A 67 -13.07 5.14 -9.58
CA VAL A 67 -13.09 4.74 -8.16
C VAL A 67 -13.37 3.25 -8.00
N LYS A 68 -14.23 2.66 -8.85
CA LYS A 68 -14.50 1.21 -8.81
C LYS A 68 -13.26 0.37 -9.06
N GLU A 69 -12.37 0.83 -9.93
CA GLU A 69 -11.08 0.20 -10.19
C GLU A 69 -10.11 0.45 -9.02
N TYR A 70 -10.01 1.70 -8.58
CA TYR A 70 -9.15 2.09 -7.48
C TYR A 70 -9.47 1.39 -6.17
N ARG A 71 -10.72 1.06 -5.86
CA ARG A 71 -11.07 0.31 -4.63
C ARG A 71 -10.55 -1.13 -4.65
N LYS A 72 -10.32 -1.73 -5.82
CA LYS A 72 -9.82 -3.12 -5.92
C LYS A 72 -8.36 -3.23 -5.50
N ALA A 73 -7.54 -2.25 -5.86
CA ALA A 73 -6.09 -2.34 -5.70
C ALA A 73 -5.64 -2.27 -4.21
N PRO A 74 -6.07 -1.32 -3.37
CA PRO A 74 -5.81 -1.32 -1.93
C PRO A 74 -6.38 -2.54 -1.21
N LYS A 75 -7.54 -3.03 -1.65
CA LYS A 75 -8.12 -4.26 -1.10
C LYS A 75 -7.20 -5.45 -1.32
N GLU A 76 -6.68 -5.63 -2.54
CA GLU A 76 -5.73 -6.69 -2.85
C GLU A 76 -4.39 -6.48 -2.11
N ALA A 77 -3.84 -5.27 -2.16
CA ALA A 77 -2.56 -4.95 -1.54
C ALA A 77 -2.58 -5.11 -0.01
N GLY A 78 -3.66 -4.69 0.66
CA GLY A 78 -3.83 -4.82 2.10
C GLY A 78 -4.13 -6.25 2.58
N ASN A 79 -4.35 -7.21 1.67
CA ASN A 79 -4.41 -8.64 2.00
C ASN A 79 -3.05 -9.33 1.93
N ILE A 80 -2.01 -8.64 1.45
CA ILE A 80 -0.65 -9.19 1.36
C ILE A 80 0.09 -8.85 2.65
N SER A 81 0.70 -9.85 3.27
CA SER A 81 1.58 -9.64 4.43
C SER A 81 2.66 -8.62 4.10
N GLY A 82 2.80 -7.62 4.96
CA GLY A 82 3.72 -6.52 4.78
C GLY A 82 4.44 -6.15 6.06
N TRP A 83 5.13 -5.03 6.01
CA TRP A 83 5.95 -4.53 7.10
C TRP A 83 5.26 -3.33 7.75
N ASN A 84 5.17 -3.32 9.08
CA ASN A 84 4.65 -2.17 9.83
C ASN A 84 5.72 -1.75 10.85
N PRO A 85 6.23 -0.49 10.81
CA PRO A 85 7.19 -0.01 11.79
C PRO A 85 6.68 -0.09 13.23
N ASN A 86 5.36 -0.07 13.43
CA ASN A 86 4.76 -0.19 14.76
C ASN A 86 4.91 -1.60 15.37
N ASP A 87 5.23 -2.61 14.57
CA ASP A 87 5.49 -3.97 15.05
C ASP A 87 6.91 -4.11 15.64
N MET A 88 7.80 -3.12 15.43
CA MET A 88 9.15 -3.13 15.96
C MET A 88 9.24 -2.60 17.39
N GLU A 89 10.02 -3.30 18.22
CA GLU A 89 10.38 -2.86 19.56
C GLU A 89 11.11 -1.51 19.49
N ASN A 90 10.62 -0.52 20.25
CA ASN A 90 11.11 0.86 20.31
C ASN A 90 10.92 1.73 19.04
N LYS A 91 10.24 1.24 17.99
CA LYS A 91 9.85 2.03 16.79
C LYS A 91 11.01 2.81 16.11
N HIS A 92 12.23 2.28 16.18
CA HIS A 92 13.39 2.95 15.56
C HIS A 92 13.36 2.83 14.04
N GLU A 93 12.89 3.89 13.37
CA GLU A 93 12.74 3.93 11.91
C GLU A 93 14.03 3.57 11.15
N ALA A 94 15.20 4.03 11.61
CA ALA A 94 16.47 3.70 10.99
C ALA A 94 16.77 2.19 11.00
N LYS A 95 16.46 1.49 12.10
CA LYS A 95 16.60 0.03 12.20
C LYS A 95 15.59 -0.68 11.31
N PHE A 96 14.35 -0.18 11.26
CA PHE A 96 13.30 -0.70 10.38
C PHE A 96 13.71 -0.65 8.90
N ILE A 97 14.25 0.49 8.46
CA ILE A 97 14.75 0.68 7.10
C ILE A 97 15.91 -0.29 6.81
N GLN A 98 16.86 -0.45 7.74
CA GLN A 98 17.98 -1.40 7.60
C GLN A 98 17.48 -2.84 7.43
N GLU A 99 16.47 -3.26 8.18
CA GLU A 99 15.90 -4.60 8.08
C GLU A 99 15.21 -4.83 6.74
N ILE A 100 14.44 -3.84 6.25
CA ILE A 100 13.85 -3.89 4.91
C ILE A 100 14.94 -4.01 3.84
N ILE A 101 15.98 -3.19 3.91
CA ILE A 101 17.10 -3.23 2.94
C ILE A 101 17.73 -4.62 2.94
N LYS A 102 18.05 -5.17 4.11
CA LYS A 102 18.61 -6.52 4.24
C LYS A 102 17.69 -7.58 3.65
N ASN A 103 16.39 -7.50 3.92
CA ASN A 103 15.40 -8.44 3.40
C ASN A 103 15.23 -8.35 1.88
N VAL A 104 15.32 -7.15 1.31
CA VAL A 104 15.26 -6.94 -0.15
C VAL A 104 16.53 -7.49 -0.80
N LEU A 105 17.70 -7.18 -0.25
CA LEU A 105 18.99 -7.63 -0.80
C LEU A 105 19.14 -9.15 -0.76
N SER A 106 18.59 -9.83 0.25
CA SER A 106 18.64 -11.31 0.33
C SER A 106 17.70 -12.03 -0.66
N ARG A 107 16.88 -11.28 -1.41
CA ARG A 107 15.98 -11.84 -2.45
C ARG A 107 16.57 -11.73 -3.86
N TYR A 108 17.75 -11.13 -3.97
CA TYR A 108 18.61 -11.08 -5.17
C TYR A 108 19.78 -12.04 -4.98
#